data_AF-A0A962LIK9-F1
#
_entry.id   AF-A0A962LIK9-F1
#
_cell.length_a   1.000
_cell.length_b   1.000
_cell.length_c   1.000
_cell.angle_alpha   90.00
_cell.angle_beta   90.00
_cell.angle_gamma   90.00
#
_symmetry.space_group_name_H-M   'P 1'
#
loop_
_entity.id
_entity.type
_entity.pdbx_description
1 polymer ?
#
loop_
_entity_poly.entity_id
_entity_poly.type
_entity_poly.pdbx_seq_one_letter_code
_entity_poly.pdbx_strand_id
1 'polypeptide(L)'
;LNFDFRESTRAGILRAFIEGDFTGDGNTFKLRHAFGQWDRVLAGQTWSAFVDTNATPEGVDFEGLNARINVRQSQVRFSPQFGEHFSLELSLEDPNPQIQNGSGITRIPDFVVAGRFQPHQRLHLKAALLARQIRGQEAIPGSSEVDGGIEKQYAWGYSLSGSFSTPYFDNRDNLLFQVNKGDGIGRYVND
;
A
#
# COMPACT_ATOMS: atom_id res chain seq x y z
N LEU A 1 15.34 -10.60 5.90
CA LEU A 1 16.29 -9.94 6.82
C LEU A 1 15.73 -8.57 7.18
N ASN A 2 15.75 -8.17 8.44
CA ASN A 2 15.33 -6.82 8.85
C ASN A 2 16.22 -6.20 9.92
N PHE A 3 16.12 -4.88 10.03
CA PHE A 3 16.68 -4.03 11.07
C PHE A 3 15.58 -3.06 11.54
N ASP A 4 15.29 -3.05 12.84
CA ASP A 4 14.29 -2.17 13.47
C ASP A 4 14.96 -1.39 14.61
N PHE A 5 15.08 -0.07 14.43
CA PHE A 5 15.58 0.85 15.43
C PHE A 5 14.43 1.71 15.95
N ARG A 6 14.31 1.84 17.28
CA ARG A 6 13.28 2.66 17.94
C ARG A 6 13.88 3.43 19.10
N GLU A 7 13.57 4.71 19.18
CA GLU A 7 14.04 5.61 20.22
C GLU A 7 12.91 6.51 20.72
N SER A 8 12.77 6.61 22.04
CA SER A 8 11.79 7.49 22.68
C SER A 8 12.33 8.92 22.74
N THR A 9 11.68 9.86 22.06
CA THR A 9 12.05 11.29 22.09
C THR A 9 11.01 12.11 22.84
N ARG A 10 11.34 13.37 23.17
CA ARG A 10 10.39 14.32 23.80
C ARG A 10 9.15 14.60 22.95
N ALA A 11 9.20 14.33 21.65
CA ALA A 11 8.14 14.61 20.69
C ALA A 11 7.49 13.33 20.13
N GLY A 12 7.72 12.17 20.76
CA GLY A 12 7.18 10.88 20.35
C GLY A 12 8.27 9.88 19.96
N ILE A 13 7.85 8.70 19.52
CA ILE A 13 8.77 7.61 19.18
C ILE A 13 9.33 7.85 17.78
N LEU A 14 10.65 7.86 17.66
CA LEU A 14 11.36 7.78 16.40
C LEU A 14 11.59 6.30 16.08
N ARG A 15 11.31 5.89 14.84
CA ARG A 15 11.57 4.55 14.33
C ARG A 15 12.24 4.61 12.97
N ALA A 16 13.24 3.77 12.75
CA ALA A 16 13.82 3.51 11.45
C ALA A 16 13.75 2.01 11.17
N PHE A 17 13.26 1.63 10.00
CA PHE A 17 13.05 0.23 9.65
C PHE A 17 13.52 -0.06 8.23
N ILE A 18 14.33 -1.11 8.08
CA ILE A 18 14.78 -1.64 6.79
C ILE A 18 14.52 -3.15 6.77
N GLU A 19 13.91 -3.64 5.71
CA GLU A 19 13.66 -5.07 5.49
C GLU A 19 13.85 -5.42 4.01
N GLY A 20 14.45 -6.58 3.76
CA GLY A 20 14.51 -7.18 2.42
C GLY A 20 14.57 -8.70 2.45
N ASP A 21 14.46 -9.28 1.26
CA ASP A 21 14.53 -10.72 1.00
C ASP A 21 15.41 -11.01 -0.24
N PHE A 22 15.57 -12.28 -0.60
CA PHE A 22 16.37 -12.71 -1.78
C PHE A 22 15.47 -13.19 -2.93
N THR A 23 14.27 -12.63 -3.06
CA THR A 23 13.31 -12.99 -4.12
C THR A 23 13.45 -12.11 -5.37
N GLY A 24 14.53 -11.33 -5.47
CA GLY A 24 14.89 -10.65 -6.72
C GLY A 24 15.39 -11.63 -7.78
N ASP A 25 15.39 -11.19 -9.04
CA ASP A 25 15.86 -11.97 -10.18
C ASP A 25 17.27 -12.53 -9.91
N GLY A 26 17.44 -13.84 -10.11
CA GLY A 26 18.72 -14.51 -9.84
C GLY A 26 19.10 -14.60 -8.35
N ASN A 27 18.14 -14.67 -7.43
CA ASN A 27 18.34 -14.63 -5.97
C ASN A 27 18.99 -13.34 -5.48
N THR A 28 18.78 -12.24 -6.19
CA THR A 28 19.28 -10.93 -5.78
C THR A 28 18.51 -10.39 -4.58
N PHE A 29 19.17 -9.55 -3.80
CA PHE A 29 18.53 -8.88 -2.68
C PHE A 29 17.47 -7.90 -3.19
N LYS A 30 16.24 -8.05 -2.72
CA LYS A 30 15.10 -7.18 -3.00
C LYS A 30 14.67 -6.45 -1.74
N LEU A 31 14.64 -5.12 -1.80
CA LEU A 31 14.17 -4.28 -0.71
C LEU A 31 12.64 -4.36 -0.59
N ARG A 32 12.14 -4.66 0.61
CA ARG A 32 10.70 -4.66 0.92
C ARG A 32 10.30 -3.36 1.58
N HIS A 33 10.95 -3.02 2.70
CA HIS A 33 10.66 -1.84 3.50
C HIS A 33 11.93 -1.02 3.73
N ALA A 34 11.82 0.30 3.66
CA ALA A 34 12.84 1.24 4.07
C ALA A 34 12.17 2.57 4.43
N PHE A 35 11.91 2.82 5.70
CA PHE A 35 11.23 4.03 6.13
C PHE A 35 11.70 4.55 7.49
N GLY A 36 11.53 5.86 7.67
CA GLY A 36 11.56 6.52 8.97
C GLY A 36 10.14 6.87 9.40
N GLN A 37 9.87 6.77 10.69
CA GLN A 37 8.62 7.20 11.30
C GLN A 37 8.93 8.01 12.54
N TRP A 38 8.26 9.15 12.70
CA TRP A 38 8.29 9.94 13.91
C TRP A 38 6.87 10.21 14.36
N ASP A 39 6.51 9.62 15.49
CA ASP A 39 5.14 9.59 16.01
C ASP A 39 4.13 9.13 14.92
N ARG A 40 3.31 10.06 14.42
CA ARG A 40 2.25 9.80 13.44
C ARG A 40 2.67 10.02 11.98
N VAL A 41 3.89 10.49 11.73
CA VAL A 41 4.37 10.78 10.38
C VAL A 41 5.36 9.69 9.94
N LEU A 42 5.15 9.14 8.76
CA LEU A 42 6.03 8.16 8.13
C LEU A 42 6.51 8.70 6.78
N ALA A 43 7.78 8.48 6.47
CA ALA A 43 8.35 8.74 5.15
C ALA A 43 9.26 7.58 4.71
N GLY A 44 9.07 7.10 3.48
CA GLY A 44 9.88 6.04 2.87
C GLY A 44 9.05 4.96 2.19
N GLN A 45 9.68 3.84 1.85
CA GLN A 45 9.03 2.71 1.18
C GLN A 45 8.43 1.73 2.19
N THR A 46 7.11 1.56 2.14
CA THR A 46 6.39 0.57 2.93
C THR A 46 5.04 0.26 2.29
N TRP A 47 4.21 -0.54 2.96
CA TRP A 47 2.83 -0.80 2.56
C TRP A 47 2.07 0.50 2.29
N SER A 48 1.43 0.59 1.11
CA SER A 48 0.51 1.68 0.79
C SER A 48 -0.58 1.81 1.86
N ALA A 49 -1.05 3.03 2.11
CA ALA A 49 -2.24 3.26 2.94
C ALA A 49 -3.51 2.62 2.35
N PHE A 50 -3.48 2.15 1.10
CA PHE A 50 -4.57 1.42 0.46
C PHE A 50 -4.58 -0.07 0.87
N VAL A 51 -3.49 -0.59 1.43
CA VAL A 51 -3.34 -1.99 1.89
C VAL A 51 -3.89 -2.17 3.31
N ASP A 52 -4.58 -3.28 3.56
CA ASP A 52 -4.97 -3.70 4.90
C ASP A 52 -4.26 -4.99 5.35
N THR A 53 -3.17 -4.83 6.12
CA THR A 53 -2.40 -5.96 6.63
C THR A 53 -3.14 -6.76 7.70
N ASN A 54 -4.15 -6.19 8.37
CA ASN A 54 -4.92 -6.87 9.41
C ASN A 54 -6.04 -7.76 8.83
N ALA A 55 -6.38 -7.57 7.56
CA ALA A 55 -7.34 -8.40 6.83
C ALA A 55 -6.65 -9.29 5.78
N THR A 56 -5.36 -9.61 5.99
CA THR A 56 -4.58 -10.46 5.08
C THR A 56 -4.60 -11.90 5.60
N PRO A 57 -5.07 -12.88 4.81
CA PRO A 57 -5.03 -14.28 5.20
C PRO A 57 -3.59 -14.79 5.27
N GLU A 58 -3.34 -15.65 6.24
CA GLU A 58 -2.10 -16.41 6.33
C GLU A 58 -2.08 -17.45 5.21
N GLY A 59 -1.01 -17.46 4.43
CA GLY A 59 -0.83 -18.38 3.31
C GLY A 59 0.64 -18.79 3.20
N VAL A 60 0.87 -19.99 2.68
CA VAL A 60 2.22 -20.51 2.40
C VAL A 60 2.72 -20.05 1.02
N ASP A 61 1.81 -19.64 0.15
CA ASP A 61 2.13 -19.09 -1.15
C ASP A 61 2.76 -17.69 -1.01
N PHE A 62 3.95 -17.55 -1.59
CA PHE A 62 4.73 -16.31 -1.55
C PHE A 62 4.10 -15.21 -2.42
N GLU A 63 3.52 -15.55 -3.57
CA GLU A 63 2.81 -14.59 -4.42
C GLU A 63 1.55 -14.09 -3.72
N GLY A 64 0.92 -15.00 -2.96
CA GLY A 64 -0.28 -14.79 -2.16
C GLY A 64 -1.52 -14.57 -3.00
N LEU A 65 -2.66 -14.32 -2.35
CA LEU A 65 -3.96 -14.37 -3.03
C LEU A 65 -4.12 -13.30 -4.11
N ASN A 66 -4.69 -13.70 -5.24
CA ASN A 66 -5.12 -12.83 -6.32
C ASN A 66 -6.22 -11.87 -5.84
N ALA A 67 -6.39 -10.76 -6.55
CA ALA A 67 -7.40 -9.72 -6.29
C ALA A 67 -7.27 -8.95 -4.97
N ARG A 68 -6.20 -9.17 -4.20
CA ARG A 68 -5.89 -8.41 -2.98
C ARG A 68 -5.13 -7.13 -3.28
N ILE A 69 -5.33 -6.08 -2.49
CA ILE A 69 -4.47 -4.89 -2.54
C ILE A 69 -3.14 -5.21 -1.86
N ASN A 70 -2.04 -5.19 -2.61
CA ASN A 70 -0.72 -5.62 -2.15
C ASN A 70 0.39 -4.85 -2.87
N VAL A 71 0.70 -3.65 -2.39
CA VAL A 71 1.77 -2.84 -2.95
C VAL A 71 2.57 -2.16 -1.85
N ARG A 72 3.90 -2.13 -2.05
CA ARG A 72 4.82 -1.32 -1.27
C ARG A 72 5.41 -0.27 -2.17
N GLN A 73 5.43 0.97 -1.69
CA GLN A 73 5.95 2.09 -2.44
C GLN A 73 6.39 3.21 -1.52
N SER A 74 7.23 4.08 -2.06
CA SER A 74 7.65 5.31 -1.41
C SER A 74 6.43 6.18 -1.13
N GLN A 75 6.32 6.67 0.10
CA GLN A 75 5.21 7.50 0.53
C GLN A 75 5.61 8.46 1.64
N VAL A 76 4.81 9.51 1.80
CA VAL A 76 4.72 10.30 3.03
C VAL A 76 3.31 10.13 3.57
N ARG A 77 3.19 9.64 4.81
CA ARG A 77 1.91 9.31 5.43
C ARG A 77 1.77 9.95 6.80
N PHE A 78 0.61 10.55 7.05
CA PHE A 78 0.18 11.03 8.36
C PHE A 78 -0.97 10.18 8.89
N SER A 79 -0.83 9.68 10.11
CA SER A 79 -1.75 8.71 10.69
C SER A 79 -2.33 9.18 12.04
N PRO A 80 -3.26 10.15 12.06
CA PRO A 80 -3.85 10.60 13.32
C PRO A 80 -4.80 9.54 13.90
N GLN A 81 -4.79 9.45 15.22
CA GLN A 81 -5.68 8.58 15.99
C GLN A 81 -6.69 9.42 16.78
N PHE A 82 -7.94 8.97 16.78
CA PHE A 82 -9.07 9.61 17.44
C PHE A 82 -9.71 8.63 18.43
N GLY A 83 -9.50 8.89 19.72
CA GLY A 83 -9.87 7.96 20.78
C GLY A 83 -9.15 6.61 20.66
N GLU A 84 -9.75 5.57 21.20
CA GLU A 84 -9.14 4.24 21.27
C GLU A 84 -9.43 3.36 20.05
N HIS A 85 -10.44 3.73 19.24
CA HIS A 85 -11.02 2.83 18.26
C HIS A 85 -10.87 3.27 16.80
N PHE A 86 -10.59 4.55 16.55
CA PHE A 86 -10.57 5.08 15.18
C PHE A 86 -9.21 5.69 14.85
N SER A 87 -8.70 5.36 13.67
CA SER A 87 -7.52 6.01 13.10
C SER A 87 -7.73 6.33 11.63
N LEU A 88 -7.08 7.40 11.18
CA LEU A 88 -7.06 7.81 9.79
C LEU A 88 -5.64 7.65 9.25
N GLU A 89 -5.50 7.43 7.95
CA GLU A 89 -4.25 7.50 7.20
C GLU A 89 -4.46 8.43 6.02
N LEU A 90 -3.60 9.44 5.90
CA LEU A 90 -3.52 10.35 4.76
C LEU A 90 -2.14 10.17 4.13
N SER A 91 -2.08 9.73 2.88
CA SER A 91 -0.83 9.32 2.23
C SER A 91 -0.67 9.96 0.86
N LEU A 92 0.54 10.46 0.60
CA LEU A 92 1.03 10.83 -0.73
C LEU A 92 2.02 9.76 -1.15
N GLU A 93 1.70 9.05 -2.22
CA GLU A 93 2.41 7.83 -2.62
C GLU A 93 3.01 8.00 -4.02
N ASP A 94 4.15 7.36 -4.25
CA ASP A 94 4.79 7.32 -5.56
C ASP A 94 3.84 6.65 -6.57
N PRO A 95 3.30 7.40 -7.56
CA PRO A 95 2.58 6.82 -8.65
C PRO A 95 3.59 6.08 -9.49
N ASN A 96 3.73 4.77 -9.45
CA ASN A 96 4.57 4.10 -10.43
C ASN A 96 3.69 3.67 -11.62
N PRO A 97 3.34 4.54 -12.61
CA PRO A 97 2.41 4.17 -13.66
C PRO A 97 3.01 3.10 -14.57
N GLN A 98 2.37 1.95 -14.61
CA GLN A 98 2.66 0.90 -15.58
C GLN A 98 1.71 1.07 -16.78
N ILE A 99 2.29 1.31 -17.95
CA ILE A 99 1.56 1.58 -19.19
C ILE A 99 2.08 0.63 -20.27
N GLN A 100 1.19 0.05 -21.06
CA GLN A 100 1.58 -0.76 -22.22
C GLN A 100 1.94 0.16 -23.39
N ASN A 101 3.01 -0.16 -24.12
CA ASN A 101 3.44 0.56 -25.33
C ASN A 101 3.83 2.04 -25.12
N GLY A 102 4.33 2.40 -23.93
CA GLY A 102 4.82 3.73 -23.64
C GLY A 102 5.62 3.79 -22.35
N SER A 103 6.08 4.98 -21.98
CA SER A 103 6.74 5.24 -20.70
C SER A 103 5.81 5.95 -19.73
N GLY A 104 5.72 5.43 -18.51
CA GLY A 104 5.02 6.10 -17.42
C GLY A 104 5.78 7.33 -16.93
N ILE A 105 5.09 8.46 -16.76
CA ILE A 105 5.67 9.70 -16.22
C ILE A 105 4.96 10.10 -14.93
N THR A 106 5.74 10.32 -13.88
CA THR A 106 5.25 10.75 -12.57
C THR A 106 5.40 12.25 -12.39
N ARG A 107 4.31 12.94 -12.02
CA ARG A 107 4.34 14.39 -11.68
C ARG A 107 3.50 14.79 -10.47
N ILE A 108 2.40 14.09 -10.22
CA ILE A 108 1.54 14.33 -9.06
C ILE A 108 1.50 13.02 -8.29
N PRO A 109 1.73 13.02 -6.97
CA PRO A 109 1.64 11.82 -6.16
C PRO A 109 0.23 11.24 -6.15
N ASP A 110 0.12 9.95 -5.90
CA ASP A 110 -1.16 9.30 -5.65
C ASP A 110 -1.63 9.69 -4.26
N PHE A 111 -2.91 10.03 -4.12
CA PHE A 111 -3.51 10.41 -2.85
C PHE A 111 -4.34 9.26 -2.31
N VAL A 112 -4.04 8.83 -1.09
CA VAL A 112 -4.80 7.79 -0.40
C VAL A 112 -5.32 8.32 0.93
N VAL A 113 -6.61 8.05 1.18
CA VAL A 113 -7.25 8.27 2.48
C VAL A 113 -7.80 6.95 2.96
N ALA A 114 -7.46 6.55 4.18
CA ALA A 114 -8.03 5.34 4.77
C ALA A 114 -8.44 5.54 6.23
N GLY A 115 -9.61 5.03 6.59
CA GLY A 115 -10.08 4.96 7.98
C GLY A 115 -10.02 3.53 8.48
N ARG A 116 -9.50 3.34 9.70
CA ARG A 116 -9.58 2.07 10.42
C ARG A 116 -10.46 2.22 11.64
N PHE A 117 -11.32 1.24 11.86
CA PHE A 117 -12.19 1.14 13.01
C PHE A 117 -12.00 -0.21 13.71
N GLN A 118 -11.59 -0.16 14.96
CA GLN A 118 -11.34 -1.32 15.81
C GLN A 118 -11.92 -1.07 17.21
N PRO A 119 -13.24 -1.29 17.39
CA PRO A 119 -13.91 -1.03 18.67
C PRO A 119 -13.48 -2.03 19.76
N HIS A 120 -13.14 -3.26 19.37
CA HIS A 120 -12.69 -4.31 20.28
C HIS A 120 -11.72 -5.23 19.53
N GLN A 121 -11.00 -6.08 20.25
CA GLN A 121 -10.00 -7.00 19.67
C GLN A 121 -10.57 -7.97 18.63
N ARG A 122 -11.88 -8.27 18.68
CA ARG A 122 -12.54 -9.23 17.78
C ARG A 122 -12.91 -8.66 16.42
N LEU A 123 -12.94 -7.34 16.24
CA LEU A 123 -13.41 -6.71 15.01
C LEU A 123 -12.43 -5.63 14.57
N HIS A 124 -11.95 -5.76 13.34
CA HIS A 124 -11.19 -4.73 12.64
C HIS A 124 -11.87 -4.49 11.28
N LEU A 125 -12.04 -3.21 10.95
CA LEU A 125 -12.55 -2.75 9.66
C LEU A 125 -11.62 -1.68 9.12
N LYS A 126 -11.37 -1.70 7.81
CA LYS A 126 -10.69 -0.63 7.09
C LYS A 126 -11.46 -0.27 5.83
N ALA A 127 -11.64 1.02 5.60
CA ALA A 127 -12.12 1.56 4.34
C ALA A 127 -11.08 2.53 3.78
N ALA A 128 -10.80 2.45 2.48
CA ALA A 128 -9.80 3.29 1.83
C ALA A 128 -10.29 3.82 0.48
N LEU A 129 -9.82 5.00 0.12
CA LEU A 129 -10.04 5.69 -1.14
C LEU A 129 -8.69 6.05 -1.75
N LEU A 130 -8.55 5.85 -3.06
CA LEU A 130 -7.39 6.20 -3.87
C LEU A 130 -7.83 7.17 -4.97
N ALA A 131 -7.08 8.24 -5.15
CA ALA A 131 -7.19 9.15 -6.29
C ALA A 131 -5.81 9.33 -6.91
N ARG A 132 -5.73 9.20 -8.24
CA ARG A 132 -4.44 9.29 -8.95
C ARG A 132 -4.54 9.82 -10.36
N GLN A 133 -3.39 10.28 -10.85
CA GLN A 133 -3.19 10.65 -12.25
C GLN A 133 -2.19 9.69 -12.89
N ILE A 134 -2.63 8.99 -13.93
CA ILE A 134 -1.76 8.17 -14.78
C ILE A 134 -1.36 9.04 -15.96
N ARG A 135 -0.05 9.17 -16.20
CA ARG A 135 0.46 9.88 -17.38
C ARG A 135 1.37 8.97 -18.16
N GLY A 136 1.11 8.89 -19.45
CA GLY A 136 1.94 8.15 -20.40
C GLY A 136 2.52 9.07 -21.43
N GLN A 137 3.69 8.70 -21.91
CA GLN A 137 4.23 9.20 -23.16
C GLN A 137 4.32 8.03 -24.13
N GLU A 138 3.70 8.19 -25.29
CA GLU A 138 3.67 7.16 -26.32
C GLU A 138 5.07 6.94 -26.91
N ALA A 139 5.41 5.68 -27.19
CA ALA A 139 6.57 5.36 -27.99
C ALA A 139 6.21 5.52 -29.48
N ILE A 140 7.08 6.15 -30.27
CA ILE A 140 6.88 6.23 -31.72
C ILE A 140 7.27 4.88 -32.33
N PRO A 141 6.35 4.18 -33.03
CA PRO A 141 6.64 2.86 -33.61
C PRO A 141 7.86 2.89 -34.54
N GLY A 142 8.87 2.06 -34.25
CA GLY A 142 10.08 1.95 -35.07
C GLY A 142 11.20 2.94 -34.72
N SER A 143 11.05 3.75 -33.67
CA SER A 143 12.11 4.62 -33.16
C SER A 143 12.43 4.29 -31.69
N SER A 144 13.67 4.54 -31.27
CA SER A 144 14.05 4.55 -29.84
C SER A 144 13.79 5.91 -29.18
N GLU A 145 13.18 6.85 -29.91
CA GLU A 145 12.89 8.20 -29.44
C GLU A 145 11.51 8.26 -28.77
N VAL A 146 11.47 8.88 -27.59
CA VAL A 146 10.25 9.11 -26.82
C VAL A 146 9.82 10.57 -27.06
N ASP A 147 9.23 10.83 -28.23
CA ASP A 147 8.68 12.14 -28.62
C ASP A 147 7.15 12.08 -28.90
N GLY A 148 6.50 11.00 -28.47
CA GLY A 148 5.04 10.90 -28.52
C GLY A 148 4.36 11.93 -27.60
N GLY A 149 3.09 12.25 -27.92
CA GLY A 149 2.27 13.13 -27.09
C GLY A 149 2.13 12.61 -25.65
N ILE A 150 1.93 13.52 -24.70
CA ILE A 150 1.70 13.15 -23.30
C ILE A 150 0.19 13.00 -23.06
N GLU A 151 -0.24 11.78 -22.79
CA GLU A 151 -1.62 11.51 -22.37
C GLU A 151 -1.74 11.56 -20.83
N LYS A 152 -2.91 11.97 -20.35
CA LYS A 152 -3.25 12.00 -18.92
C LYS A 152 -4.61 11.34 -18.73
N GLN A 153 -4.68 10.41 -17.80
CA GLN A 153 -5.90 9.76 -17.37
C GLN A 153 -6.03 9.89 -15.84
N TYR A 154 -7.25 10.11 -15.36
CA TYR A 154 -7.54 10.13 -13.93
C TYR A 154 -8.11 8.78 -13.53
N ALA A 155 -7.62 8.26 -12.41
CA ALA A 155 -7.97 6.96 -11.90
C ALA A 155 -8.33 7.05 -10.42
N TRP A 156 -9.18 6.12 -9.97
CA TRP A 156 -9.71 6.11 -8.62
C TRP A 156 -9.96 4.68 -8.15
N GLY A 157 -9.93 4.48 -6.83
CA GLY A 157 -10.21 3.19 -6.23
C GLY A 157 -10.85 3.32 -4.86
N TYR A 158 -11.62 2.30 -4.49
CA TYR A 158 -12.02 2.07 -3.11
C TYR A 158 -11.71 0.64 -2.69
N SER A 159 -11.44 0.49 -1.39
CA SER A 159 -11.25 -0.80 -0.73
C SER A 159 -12.03 -0.81 0.57
N LEU A 160 -12.71 -1.92 0.85
CA LEU A 160 -13.32 -2.22 2.13
C LEU A 160 -12.84 -3.60 2.57
N SER A 161 -12.26 -3.69 3.77
CA SER A 161 -11.72 -4.92 4.31
C SER A 161 -11.96 -5.02 5.81
N GLY A 162 -11.80 -6.23 6.34
CA GLY A 162 -11.87 -6.45 7.76
C GLY A 162 -11.54 -7.86 8.18
N SER A 163 -11.42 -8.01 9.49
CA SER A 163 -11.25 -9.28 10.18
C SER A 163 -12.24 -9.35 11.33
N PHE A 164 -12.87 -10.52 11.48
CA PHE A 164 -13.79 -10.80 12.57
C PHE A 164 -13.44 -12.15 13.19
N SER A 165 -13.12 -12.16 14.48
CA SER A 165 -12.91 -13.40 15.23
C SER A 165 -14.27 -14.06 15.48
N THR A 166 -14.46 -15.23 14.87
CA THR A 166 -15.70 -16.00 14.85
C THR A 166 -15.50 -17.33 15.56
N PRO A 167 -15.30 -17.38 16.90
CA PRO A 167 -14.96 -18.62 17.60
C PRO A 167 -16.15 -19.58 17.69
N TYR A 168 -16.59 -20.08 16.54
CA TYR A 168 -17.77 -20.92 16.38
C TYR A 168 -17.40 -22.40 16.47
N PHE A 169 -16.25 -22.79 15.91
CA PHE A 169 -15.69 -24.15 16.02
C PHE A 169 -14.45 -24.18 16.93
N ASP A 170 -13.58 -23.17 16.86
CA ASP A 170 -12.38 -23.01 17.70
C ASP A 170 -12.17 -21.53 18.07
N ASN A 171 -11.54 -21.25 19.21
CA ASN A 171 -11.20 -19.88 19.63
C ASN A 171 -10.27 -19.13 18.65
N ARG A 172 -9.66 -19.84 17.70
CA ARG A 172 -8.78 -19.31 16.66
C ARG A 172 -9.49 -18.99 15.34
N ASP A 173 -10.77 -19.30 15.22
CA ASP A 173 -11.53 -19.07 14.01
C ASP A 173 -11.62 -17.57 13.70
N ASN A 174 -11.22 -17.19 12.47
CA ASN A 174 -11.27 -15.83 11.99
C ASN A 174 -11.85 -15.78 10.58
N LEU A 175 -12.78 -14.87 10.37
CA LEU A 175 -13.29 -14.50 9.06
C LEU A 175 -12.56 -13.25 8.57
N LEU A 176 -11.98 -13.32 7.38
CA LEU A 176 -11.31 -12.21 6.71
C LEU A 176 -12.05 -11.90 5.41
N PHE A 177 -12.19 -10.63 5.09
CA PHE A 177 -12.80 -10.21 3.82
C PHE A 177 -12.13 -8.95 3.27
N GLN A 178 -12.14 -8.83 1.94
CA GLN A 178 -11.72 -7.63 1.24
C GLN A 178 -12.50 -7.51 -0.07
N VAL A 179 -12.98 -6.30 -0.35
CA VAL A 179 -13.67 -5.94 -1.59
C VAL A 179 -13.01 -4.69 -2.15
N ASN A 180 -12.58 -4.76 -3.41
CA ASN A 180 -11.87 -3.68 -4.10
C ASN A 180 -12.59 -3.36 -5.41
N LYS A 181 -12.70 -2.07 -5.75
CA LYS A 181 -13.17 -1.64 -7.08
C LYS A 181 -12.62 -0.26 -7.41
N GLY A 182 -12.34 -0.05 -8.68
CA GLY A 182 -11.81 1.20 -9.17
C GLY A 182 -11.48 1.11 -10.64
N ASP A 183 -11.14 2.26 -11.21
CA ASP A 183 -10.59 2.38 -12.56
C ASP A 183 -9.11 2.77 -12.44
N GLY A 184 -8.23 2.09 -13.17
CA GLY A 184 -6.78 2.32 -13.13
C GLY A 184 -6.07 1.90 -11.83
N ILE A 185 -6.64 0.95 -11.07
CA ILE A 185 -6.05 0.42 -9.81
C ILE A 185 -5.19 -0.84 -10.01
N GLY A 186 -4.99 -1.30 -11.24
CA GLY A 186 -4.32 -2.58 -11.53
C GLY A 186 -3.00 -2.77 -10.80
N ARG A 187 -2.12 -1.76 -10.75
CA ARG A 187 -0.82 -1.87 -10.05
C ARG A 187 -0.91 -2.10 -8.54
N TYR A 188 -2.05 -1.78 -7.94
CA TYR A 188 -2.28 -1.95 -6.50
C TYR A 188 -2.80 -3.36 -6.19
N VAL A 189 -3.39 -4.03 -7.18
CA VAL A 189 -4.01 -5.34 -7.06
C VAL A 189 -2.99 -6.40 -7.42
N ASN A 190 -2.91 -7.46 -6.62
CA ASN A 190 -2.14 -8.65 -6.92
C ASN A 190 -2.84 -9.44 -8.04
N ASP A 191 -2.11 -9.80 -9.10
CA ASP A 191 -2.61 -10.65 -10.19
C ASP A 191 -2.79 -12.10 -9.73
#